data_AF-X1LHS2-F1
#
_entry.id   AF-X1LHS2-F1
#
_cell.length_a   1.000
_cell.length_b   1.000
_cell.length_c   1.000
_cell.angle_alpha   90.00
_cell.angle_beta   90.00
_cell.angle_gamma   90.00
#
_symmetry.space_group_name_H-M   'P 1'
#
loop_
_entity.id
_entity.type
_entity.pdbx_description
1 polymer ?
#
loop_
_entity_poly.entity_id
_entity_poly.type
_entity_poly.pdbx_seq_one_letter_code
_entity_poly.pdbx_strand_id
1 'polypeptide(L)'
;RGEDVKRVIVAVGDAFIQASSKASALQTSAWLQRLHATYKEFGLSDEAEKISIKLREVGEKAKSELKPISHTMEVPKEKMEKYIAALTKGDLDDVLMRIAAHYIPKKSAVEKQLKELAGEAPIAFLIPMELQDNMGRPLAKVGSLEEDLEGHTVKQMSQNMAIESIFLRQVLESLVKKYPTFENLCVDYLFRSPIFEEDRKSIIGWGVKEYLNGNHMTAVHLLIPQIENALRVLLEKAGGSVLKPTRGGGFNFKALNDLLDDPLLVQVFGE
;
A
#
# COMPACT_ATOMS: atom_id res chain seq x y z
N ARG A 1 -6.15 45.23 0.59
CA ARG A 1 -6.87 44.00 0.17
C ARG A 1 -6.06 42.73 0.44
N GLY A 2 -4.88 42.50 -0.18
CA GLY A 2 -4.08 41.30 0.10
C GLY A 2 -3.52 41.22 1.54
N GLU A 3 -3.03 42.34 2.08
CA GLU A 3 -2.52 42.40 3.46
C GLU A 3 -3.62 42.21 4.51
N ASP A 4 -4.81 42.77 4.28
CA ASP A 4 -5.96 42.61 5.18
C ASP A 4 -6.41 41.14 5.28
N VAL A 5 -6.46 40.45 4.14
CA VAL A 5 -6.80 39.02 4.06
C VAL A 5 -5.76 38.18 4.79
N LYS A 6 -4.46 38.43 4.56
CA LYS A 6 -3.37 37.77 5.29
C LYS A 6 -3.50 38.00 6.80
N ARG A 7 -3.73 39.24 7.24
CA ARG A 7 -3.88 39.59 8.66
C ARG A 7 -5.04 38.82 9.31
N VAL A 8 -6.19 38.73 8.64
CA VAL A 8 -7.36 38.00 9.16
C VAL A 8 -7.05 36.50 9.26
N ILE A 9 -6.44 35.91 8.24
CA ILE A 9 -6.12 34.47 8.21
C ILE A 9 -5.13 34.09 9.31
N VAL A 10 -4.10 34.90 9.52
CA VAL A 10 -3.14 34.69 10.63
C VAL A 10 -3.85 34.80 11.98
N ALA A 11 -4.71 35.82 12.17
CA ALA A 11 -5.47 35.97 13.41
C ALA A 11 -6.42 34.78 13.68
N VAL A 12 -7.07 34.25 12.64
CA VAL A 12 -7.87 33.01 12.74
C VAL A 12 -6.98 31.84 13.15
N GLY A 13 -5.81 31.70 12.53
CA GLY A 13 -4.87 30.64 12.86
C GLY A 13 -4.36 30.69 14.29
N ASP A 14 -4.04 31.88 14.80
CA ASP A 14 -3.64 32.09 16.20
C ASP A 14 -4.76 31.70 17.17
N ALA A 15 -6.01 32.00 16.82
CA ALA A 15 -7.17 31.58 17.62
C ALA A 15 -7.31 30.04 17.65
N PHE A 16 -7.12 29.34 16.53
CA PHE A 16 -7.13 27.87 16.48
C PHE A 16 -5.96 27.26 17.28
N ILE A 17 -4.77 27.85 17.20
CA ILE A 17 -3.61 27.43 18.00
C ILE A 17 -3.89 27.60 19.49
N GLN A 18 -4.49 28.73 19.89
CA GLN A 18 -4.83 28.97 21.29
C GLN A 18 -5.92 28.00 21.78
N ALA A 19 -6.96 27.76 20.97
CA ALA A 19 -8.01 26.80 21.28
C ALA A 19 -7.46 25.37 21.45
N SER A 20 -6.46 25.00 20.64
CA SER A 20 -5.80 23.69 20.69
C SER A 20 -5.17 23.37 22.05
N SER A 21 -4.76 24.39 22.83
CA SER A 21 -4.18 24.18 24.17
C SER A 21 -5.13 23.49 25.17
N LYS A 22 -6.44 23.50 24.91
CA LYS A 22 -7.48 22.93 25.76
C LYS A 22 -8.18 21.72 25.13
N ALA A 23 -7.84 21.37 23.90
CA ALA A 23 -8.49 20.29 23.15
C ALA A 23 -7.73 18.97 23.30
N SER A 24 -8.36 17.86 22.91
CA SER A 24 -7.64 16.59 22.78
C SER A 24 -6.57 16.67 21.68
N ALA A 25 -5.60 15.77 21.68
CA ALA A 25 -4.57 15.71 20.65
C ALA A 25 -5.17 15.37 19.27
N LEU A 26 -6.18 14.50 19.20
CA LEU A 26 -6.93 14.24 17.96
C LEU A 26 -7.66 15.48 17.43
N GLN A 27 -8.35 16.21 18.30
CA GLN A 27 -9.03 17.46 17.94
C GLN A 27 -8.04 18.53 17.46
N THR A 28 -6.93 18.68 18.20
CA THR A 28 -5.84 19.57 17.83
C THR A 28 -5.26 19.22 16.47
N SER A 29 -4.99 17.93 16.21
CA SER A 29 -4.50 17.46 14.91
C SER A 29 -5.47 17.85 13.79
N ALA A 30 -6.77 17.59 13.96
CA ALA A 30 -7.78 17.93 12.96
C ALA A 30 -7.84 19.45 12.67
N TRP A 31 -7.77 20.30 13.69
CA TRP A 31 -7.76 21.75 13.52
C TRP A 31 -6.47 22.25 12.85
N LEU A 32 -5.32 21.72 13.23
CA LEU A 32 -4.04 22.07 12.62
C LEU A 32 -3.97 21.64 11.15
N GLN A 33 -4.51 20.47 10.78
CA GLN A 33 -4.62 20.06 9.38
C GLN A 33 -5.44 21.06 8.56
N ARG A 34 -6.60 21.47 9.08
CA ARG A 34 -7.45 22.47 8.42
C ARG A 34 -6.72 23.81 8.29
N LEU A 35 -6.02 24.24 9.34
CA LEU A 35 -5.25 25.48 9.32
C LEU A 35 -4.11 25.43 8.30
N HIS A 36 -3.38 24.31 8.23
CA HIS A 36 -2.33 24.08 7.24
C HIS A 36 -2.88 24.20 5.81
N ALA A 37 -4.02 23.55 5.52
CA ALA A 37 -4.67 23.63 4.21
C ALA A 37 -5.04 25.07 3.85
N THR A 38 -5.67 25.81 4.78
CA THR A 38 -5.97 27.24 4.59
C THR A 38 -4.71 28.06 4.32
N TYR A 39 -3.64 27.88 5.09
CA TYR A 39 -2.39 28.62 4.86
C TYR A 39 -1.79 28.33 3.48
N LYS A 40 -1.82 27.07 3.01
CA LYS A 40 -1.37 26.73 1.65
C LYS A 40 -2.25 27.37 0.58
N GLU A 41 -3.58 27.34 0.73
CA GLU A 41 -4.53 27.94 -0.20
C GLU A 41 -4.28 29.45 -0.40
N PHE A 42 -3.90 30.16 0.66
CA PHE A 42 -3.61 31.59 0.63
C PHE A 42 -2.11 31.94 0.41
N GLY A 43 -1.28 30.95 0.07
CA GLY A 43 0.14 31.17 -0.25
C GLY A 43 1.05 31.47 0.97
N LEU A 44 0.56 31.25 2.19
CA LEU A 44 1.28 31.45 3.46
C LEU A 44 2.18 30.24 3.77
N SER A 45 3.21 30.06 2.94
CA SER A 45 4.05 28.86 2.97
C SER A 45 4.87 28.71 4.26
N ASP A 46 5.39 29.81 4.81
CA ASP A 46 6.18 29.78 6.04
C ASP A 46 5.32 29.45 7.25
N GLU A 47 4.11 30.01 7.31
CA GLU A 47 3.14 29.71 8.35
C GLU A 47 2.66 28.26 8.24
N ALA A 48 2.39 27.76 7.03
CA ALA A 48 2.06 26.36 6.79
C ALA A 48 3.17 25.42 7.28
N GLU A 49 4.44 25.72 6.98
CA GLU A 49 5.57 24.90 7.42
C GLU A 49 5.65 24.79 8.95
N LYS A 50 5.39 25.90 9.67
CA LYS A 50 5.31 25.89 11.13
C LYS A 50 4.18 24.99 11.65
N ILE A 51 3.05 24.93 10.94
CA ILE A 51 1.96 24.02 11.29
C ILE A 51 2.34 22.56 11.05
N SER A 52 3.08 22.26 9.98
CA SER A 52 3.60 20.90 9.70
C SER A 52 4.46 20.37 10.84
N ILE A 53 5.32 21.21 11.43
CA ILE A 53 6.14 20.85 12.60
C ILE A 53 5.24 20.53 13.80
N LYS A 54 4.25 21.38 14.11
CA LYS A 54 3.32 21.16 15.22
C LYS A 54 2.46 19.91 15.02
N LEU A 55 2.02 19.62 13.79
CA LEU A 55 1.28 18.41 13.47
C LEU A 55 2.09 17.15 13.80
N ARG A 56 3.39 17.16 13.51
CA ARG A 56 4.29 16.06 13.87
C ARG A 56 4.39 15.87 15.38
N GLU A 57 4.51 16.95 16.15
CA GLU A 57 4.60 16.91 17.62
C GLU A 57 3.30 16.39 18.28
N VAL A 58 2.16 16.78 17.72
CA VAL A 58 0.84 16.37 18.24
C VAL A 58 0.50 14.93 17.85
N GLY A 59 1.02 14.43 16.72
CA GLY A 59 0.74 13.09 16.19
C GLY A 59 0.97 11.97 17.21
N GLU A 60 2.09 11.98 17.93
CA GLU A 60 2.39 10.94 18.92
C GLU A 60 1.35 10.90 20.05
N LYS A 61 0.88 12.06 20.51
CA LYS A 61 -0.17 12.17 21.51
C LYS A 61 -1.52 11.75 20.94
N ALA A 62 -1.85 12.15 19.72
CA ALA A 62 -3.09 11.76 19.04
C ALA A 62 -3.19 10.23 18.89
N LYS A 63 -2.09 9.57 18.55
CA LYS A 63 -2.00 8.11 18.50
C LYS A 63 -2.28 7.47 19.86
N SER A 64 -1.81 8.06 20.96
CA SER A 64 -2.07 7.54 22.31
C SER A 64 -3.54 7.65 22.75
N GLU A 65 -4.34 8.52 22.12
CA GLU A 65 -5.78 8.64 22.36
C GLU A 65 -6.59 7.54 21.63
N LEU A 66 -6.01 6.86 20.64
CA LEU A 66 -6.65 5.77 19.92
C LEU A 66 -6.69 4.51 20.78
N LYS A 67 -7.84 3.84 20.79
CA LYS A 67 -8.01 2.56 21.48
C LYS A 67 -7.97 1.41 20.48
N PRO A 68 -7.11 0.40 20.71
CA PRO A 68 -7.11 -0.78 19.86
C PRO A 68 -8.40 -1.58 20.06
N ILE A 69 -8.95 -2.08 18.95
CA ILE A 69 -9.98 -3.11 18.96
C ILE A 69 -9.33 -4.36 18.37
N SER A 70 -9.30 -5.43 19.15
CA SER A 70 -8.68 -6.69 18.75
C SER A 70 -9.65 -7.84 18.94
N HIS A 71 -9.62 -8.78 18.01
CA HIS A 71 -10.35 -10.03 18.09
C HIS A 71 -9.41 -11.19 17.75
N THR A 72 -9.50 -12.28 18.50
CA THR A 72 -8.72 -13.50 18.25
C THR A 72 -9.59 -14.50 17.53
N MET A 73 -9.09 -15.02 16.40
CA MET A 73 -9.73 -16.08 15.64
C MET A 73 -8.85 -17.33 15.68
N GLU A 74 -9.44 -18.47 16.04
CA GLU A 74 -8.76 -19.76 15.98
C GLU A 74 -9.06 -20.45 14.65
N VAL A 75 -8.01 -20.84 13.92
CA VAL A 75 -8.14 -21.63 12.70
C VAL A 75 -7.76 -23.08 13.01
N PRO A 76 -8.70 -24.04 12.91
CA PRO A 76 -8.40 -25.44 13.16
C PRO A 76 -7.28 -25.96 12.24
N LYS A 77 -6.31 -26.67 12.82
CA LYS A 77 -5.16 -27.22 12.08
C LYS A 77 -5.57 -28.05 10.87
N GLU A 78 -6.60 -28.88 11.00
CA GLU A 78 -7.12 -29.70 9.91
C GLU A 78 -7.65 -28.86 8.72
N LYS A 79 -8.27 -27.71 8.99
CA LYS A 79 -8.72 -26.79 7.93
C LYS A 79 -7.53 -26.17 7.21
N MET A 80 -6.49 -25.82 7.98
CA MET A 80 -5.24 -25.30 7.41
C MET A 80 -4.53 -26.33 6.53
N GLU A 81 -4.41 -27.57 7.00
CA GLU A 81 -3.80 -28.66 6.24
C GLU A 81 -4.56 -28.95 4.94
N LYS A 82 -5.90 -28.99 5.00
CA LYS A 82 -6.75 -29.13 3.80
C LYS A 82 -6.56 -27.98 2.82
N TYR A 83 -6.47 -26.75 3.32
CA TYR A 83 -6.22 -25.56 2.52
C TYR A 83 -4.86 -25.63 1.80
N ILE A 84 -3.79 -25.93 2.53
CA ILE A 84 -2.45 -26.11 1.98
C ILE A 84 -2.43 -27.24 0.95
N ALA A 85 -3.03 -28.40 1.26
CA ALA A 85 -3.08 -29.54 0.35
C ALA A 85 -3.81 -29.20 -0.96
N ALA A 86 -4.87 -28.40 -0.90
CA ALA A 86 -5.60 -27.97 -2.10
C ALA A 86 -4.76 -27.05 -3.00
N LEU A 87 -3.92 -26.20 -2.41
CA LEU A 87 -3.07 -25.25 -3.15
C LEU A 87 -1.74 -25.87 -3.63
N THR A 88 -1.27 -26.93 -2.99
CA THR A 88 0.03 -27.57 -3.28
C THR A 88 -0.10 -28.89 -4.06
N LYS A 89 -1.30 -29.20 -4.58
CA LYS A 89 -1.57 -30.40 -5.38
C LYS A 89 -1.15 -30.22 -6.84
N GLY A 90 -0.46 -31.22 -7.38
CA GLY A 90 0.00 -31.25 -8.78
C GLY A 90 1.51 -31.13 -8.90
N ASP A 91 1.95 -30.87 -10.13
CA ASP A 91 3.32 -30.50 -10.45
C ASP A 91 3.63 -29.06 -10.00
N LEU A 92 4.88 -28.63 -10.16
CA LEU A 92 5.29 -27.32 -9.68
C LEU A 92 4.64 -26.18 -10.48
N ASP A 93 4.51 -26.32 -11.80
CA ASP A 93 3.97 -25.27 -12.68
C ASP A 93 2.50 -24.99 -12.36
N ASP A 94 1.68 -26.05 -12.25
CA ASP A 94 0.27 -25.97 -11.87
C ASP A 94 0.10 -25.33 -10.49
N VAL A 95 0.99 -25.67 -9.56
CA VAL A 95 0.96 -25.18 -8.18
C VAL A 95 1.32 -23.71 -8.10
N LEU A 96 2.39 -23.28 -8.78
CA LEU A 96 2.79 -21.87 -8.81
C LEU A 96 1.72 -21.00 -9.46
N MET A 97 1.14 -21.45 -10.58
CA MET A 97 0.03 -20.78 -11.24
C MET A 97 -1.22 -20.71 -10.35
N ARG A 98 -1.58 -21.81 -9.67
CA ARG A 98 -2.73 -21.85 -8.75
C ARG A 98 -2.57 -20.89 -7.59
N ILE A 99 -1.38 -20.81 -7.00
CA ILE A 99 -1.09 -19.89 -5.91
C ILE A 99 -1.17 -18.45 -6.42
N ALA A 100 -0.53 -18.12 -7.54
CA ALA A 100 -0.61 -16.80 -8.13
C ALA A 100 -2.07 -16.39 -8.38
N ALA A 101 -2.86 -17.23 -9.06
CA ALA A 101 -4.25 -16.95 -9.35
C ALA A 101 -5.16 -16.87 -8.11
N HIS A 102 -4.83 -17.59 -7.03
CA HIS A 102 -5.60 -17.57 -5.78
C HIS A 102 -5.39 -16.29 -4.97
N TYR A 103 -4.15 -15.78 -4.92
CA TYR A 103 -3.77 -14.62 -4.11
C TYR A 103 -3.75 -13.29 -4.88
N ILE A 104 -4.08 -13.28 -6.17
CA ILE A 104 -4.34 -12.04 -6.90
C ILE A 104 -5.70 -11.49 -6.44
N PRO A 105 -5.74 -10.29 -5.83
CA PRO A 105 -7.01 -9.70 -5.39
C PRO A 105 -7.90 -9.36 -6.58
N LYS A 106 -9.22 -9.54 -6.40
CA LYS A 106 -10.21 -9.22 -7.44
C LYS A 106 -11.07 -8.05 -6.99
N LYS A 107 -10.96 -6.90 -7.66
CA LYS A 107 -11.70 -5.68 -7.34
C LYS A 107 -13.20 -5.93 -7.16
N SER A 108 -13.83 -6.63 -8.11
CA SER A 108 -15.27 -6.95 -8.07
C SER A 108 -15.69 -7.81 -6.88
N ALA A 109 -14.82 -8.73 -6.42
CA ALA A 109 -15.07 -9.53 -5.23
C ALA A 109 -14.98 -8.69 -3.95
N VAL A 110 -14.01 -7.77 -3.89
CA VAL A 110 -13.85 -6.83 -2.77
C VAL A 110 -15.03 -5.86 -2.71
N GLU A 111 -15.48 -5.31 -3.83
CA GLU A 111 -16.67 -4.45 -3.88
C GLU A 111 -17.94 -5.17 -3.43
N LYS A 112 -18.10 -6.45 -3.80
CA LYS A 112 -19.22 -7.27 -3.32
C LYS A 112 -19.14 -7.48 -1.80
N GLN A 113 -17.96 -7.82 -1.28
CA GLN A 113 -17.71 -7.97 0.16
C GLN A 113 -18.03 -6.66 0.91
N LEU A 114 -17.65 -5.51 0.36
CA LEU A 114 -17.97 -4.20 0.95
C LEU A 114 -19.48 -3.95 1.05
N LYS A 115 -20.25 -4.33 0.02
CA LYS A 115 -21.71 -4.21 0.06
C LYS A 115 -22.35 -5.09 1.14
N GLU A 116 -21.84 -6.32 1.30
CA GLU A 116 -22.29 -7.24 2.35
C GLU A 116 -21.97 -6.68 3.75
N LEU A 117 -20.72 -6.24 3.97
CA LEU A 117 -20.29 -5.63 5.22
C LEU A 117 -21.04 -4.34 5.54
N ALA A 118 -21.35 -3.50 4.55
CA ALA A 118 -22.13 -2.29 4.74
C ALA A 118 -23.58 -2.57 5.14
N GLY A 119 -24.15 -3.69 4.67
CA GLY A 119 -25.45 -4.17 5.12
C GLY A 119 -25.45 -4.63 6.58
N GLU A 120 -24.37 -5.27 7.03
CA GLU A 120 -24.24 -5.78 8.40
C GLU A 120 -23.83 -4.70 9.42
N ALA A 121 -22.97 -3.76 9.02
CA ALA A 121 -22.36 -2.77 9.90
C ALA A 121 -22.40 -1.34 9.30
N PRO A 122 -23.58 -0.77 8.99
CA PRO A 122 -23.71 0.47 8.22
C PRO A 122 -23.02 1.68 8.86
N ILE A 123 -23.05 1.80 10.19
CA ILE A 123 -22.47 2.95 10.90
C ILE A 123 -20.97 3.09 10.63
N ALA A 124 -20.24 1.98 10.47
CA ALA A 124 -18.80 1.99 10.20
C ALA A 124 -18.45 2.55 8.81
N PHE A 125 -19.41 2.55 7.88
CA PHE A 125 -19.25 3.02 6.49
C PHE A 125 -19.79 4.44 6.27
N LEU A 126 -20.55 4.98 7.22
CA LEU A 126 -21.06 6.36 7.19
C LEU A 126 -20.03 7.37 7.71
N ILE A 127 -19.15 6.95 8.62
CA ILE A 127 -18.19 7.84 9.27
C ILE A 127 -16.87 7.81 8.50
N PRO A 128 -16.37 8.95 7.99
CA PRO A 128 -15.07 9.02 7.33
C PRO A 128 -13.94 8.56 8.24
N MET A 129 -12.97 7.87 7.66
CA MET A 129 -11.82 7.34 8.38
C MET A 129 -10.53 8.06 7.98
N GLU A 130 -9.70 8.40 8.96
CA GLU A 130 -8.35 8.92 8.72
C GLU A 130 -7.33 7.81 9.02
N LEU A 131 -6.45 7.53 8.06
CA LEU A 131 -5.32 6.64 8.23
C LEU A 131 -4.14 7.43 8.78
N GLN A 132 -3.50 6.92 9.83
CA GLN A 132 -2.33 7.54 10.45
C GLN A 132 -1.13 6.61 10.40
N ASP A 133 0.07 7.19 10.34
CA ASP A 133 1.31 6.43 10.37
C ASP A 133 1.74 6.05 11.80
N ASN A 134 2.92 5.43 11.92
CA ASN A 134 3.45 4.99 13.21
C ASN A 134 3.72 6.15 14.20
N MET A 135 3.84 7.38 13.72
CA MET A 135 4.02 8.60 14.52
C MET A 135 2.71 9.37 14.70
N GLY A 136 1.57 8.81 14.28
CA GLY A 136 0.26 9.47 14.36
C GLY A 136 0.06 10.59 13.33
N ARG A 137 0.90 10.66 12.29
CA ARG A 137 0.76 11.62 11.20
C ARG A 137 -0.36 11.15 10.26
N PRO A 138 -1.32 12.02 9.91
CA PRO A 138 -2.34 11.71 8.91
C PRO A 138 -1.70 11.40 7.55
N LEU A 139 -2.04 10.24 6.98
CA LEU A 139 -1.57 9.79 5.67
C LEU A 139 -2.64 9.96 4.59
N ALA A 140 -3.87 9.56 4.89
CA ALA A 140 -4.98 9.57 3.94
C ALA A 140 -6.32 9.66 4.67
N LYS A 141 -7.35 10.09 3.94
CA LYS A 141 -8.74 10.05 4.39
C LYS A 141 -9.53 9.18 3.43
N VAL A 142 -10.31 8.27 3.98
CA VAL A 142 -11.30 7.49 3.25
C VAL A 142 -12.67 8.08 3.61
N GLY A 143 -13.42 8.49 2.61
CA GLY A 143 -14.73 9.10 2.76
C GLY A 143 -15.79 8.13 3.28
N SER A 144 -17.04 8.58 3.25
CA SER A 144 -18.17 7.66 3.40
C SER A 144 -18.20 6.67 2.21
N LEU A 145 -18.82 5.49 2.39
CA LEU A 145 -18.86 4.49 1.30
C LEU A 145 -19.60 4.99 0.05
N GLU A 146 -20.57 5.89 0.21
CA GLU A 146 -21.31 6.50 -0.90
C GLU A 146 -20.44 7.49 -1.69
N GLU A 147 -19.60 8.25 -1.00
CA GLU A 147 -18.74 9.28 -1.61
C GLU A 147 -17.41 8.71 -2.11
N ASP A 148 -16.92 7.61 -1.53
CA ASP A 148 -15.55 7.10 -1.74
C ASP A 148 -15.49 5.56 -1.77
N LEU A 149 -16.24 4.94 -2.69
CA LEU A 149 -16.20 3.49 -2.89
C LEU A 149 -14.77 2.99 -3.23
N GLU A 150 -14.02 3.78 -3.99
CA GLU A 150 -12.66 3.42 -4.42
C GLU A 150 -11.69 3.36 -3.23
N GLY A 151 -11.68 4.37 -2.36
CA GLY A 151 -10.87 4.37 -1.14
C GLY A 151 -11.22 3.22 -0.21
N HIS A 152 -12.50 2.89 -0.05
CA HIS A 152 -12.94 1.70 0.69
C HIS A 152 -12.46 0.40 0.03
N THR A 153 -12.51 0.32 -1.30
CA THR A 153 -12.08 -0.87 -2.06
C THR A 153 -10.59 -1.12 -1.90
N VAL A 154 -9.75 -0.09 -2.08
CA VAL A 154 -8.29 -0.21 -1.90
C VAL A 154 -7.95 -0.60 -0.45
N LYS A 155 -8.60 0.02 0.53
CA LYS A 155 -8.38 -0.30 1.94
C LYS A 155 -8.79 -1.73 2.28
N GLN A 156 -9.98 -2.17 1.86
CA GLN A 156 -10.46 -3.53 2.12
C GLN A 156 -9.58 -4.56 1.42
N MET A 157 -9.14 -4.27 0.19
CA MET A 157 -8.20 -5.11 -0.55
C MET A 157 -6.88 -5.26 0.22
N SER A 158 -6.31 -4.16 0.74
CA SER A 158 -5.10 -4.19 1.55
C SER A 158 -5.28 -5.01 2.84
N GLN A 159 -6.44 -4.90 3.51
CA GLN A 159 -6.75 -5.70 4.69
C GLN A 159 -6.85 -7.19 4.36
N ASN A 160 -7.53 -7.54 3.26
CA ASN A 160 -7.63 -8.93 2.80
C ASN A 160 -6.24 -9.50 2.52
N MET A 161 -5.39 -8.77 1.78
CA MET A 161 -4.01 -9.20 1.49
C MET A 161 -3.19 -9.42 2.77
N ALA A 162 -3.35 -8.55 3.77
CA ALA A 162 -2.64 -8.70 5.04
C ALA A 162 -3.06 -9.98 5.78
N ILE A 163 -4.36 -10.30 5.80
CA ILE A 163 -4.88 -11.54 6.39
C ILE A 163 -4.41 -12.76 5.58
N GLU A 164 -4.55 -12.71 4.26
CA GLU A 164 -4.15 -13.76 3.33
C GLU A 164 -2.65 -14.07 3.39
N SER A 165 -1.81 -13.08 3.69
CA SER A 165 -0.35 -13.24 3.81
C SER A 165 0.03 -14.29 4.87
N ILE A 166 -0.78 -14.46 5.92
CA ILE A 166 -0.59 -15.48 6.96
C ILE A 166 -0.72 -16.87 6.34
N PHE A 167 -1.76 -17.07 5.52
CA PHE A 167 -2.03 -18.33 4.83
C PHE A 167 -1.01 -18.59 3.70
N LEU A 168 -0.68 -17.56 2.92
CA LEU A 168 0.31 -17.66 1.84
C LEU A 168 1.66 -18.11 2.39
N ARG A 169 2.09 -17.57 3.53
CA ARG A 169 3.33 -18.01 4.20
C ARG A 169 3.32 -19.51 4.48
N GLN A 170 2.23 -20.04 5.02
CA GLN A 170 2.10 -21.48 5.30
C GLN A 170 2.15 -22.34 4.02
N VAL A 171 1.53 -21.84 2.95
CA VAL A 171 1.57 -22.50 1.63
C VAL A 171 2.99 -22.52 1.07
N LEU A 172 3.69 -21.38 1.08
CA LEU A 172 5.07 -21.29 0.61
C LEU A 172 6.02 -22.16 1.44
N GLU A 173 5.89 -22.18 2.77
CA GLU A 173 6.67 -23.06 3.64
C GLU A 173 6.43 -24.55 3.31
N SER A 174 5.18 -24.93 3.01
CA SER A 174 4.86 -26.29 2.59
C SER A 174 5.49 -26.63 1.23
N LEU A 175 5.52 -25.69 0.29
CA LEU A 175 6.18 -25.89 -1.00
C LEU A 175 7.69 -26.06 -0.88
N VAL A 176 8.35 -25.22 -0.09
CA VAL A 176 9.78 -25.31 0.14
C VAL A 176 10.14 -26.67 0.76
N LYS A 177 9.31 -27.18 1.67
CA LYS A 177 9.48 -28.53 2.24
C LYS A 177 9.25 -29.64 1.21
N LYS A 178 8.29 -29.47 0.30
CA LYS A 178 7.95 -30.44 -0.74
C LYS A 178 9.00 -30.50 -1.87
N TYR A 179 9.64 -29.37 -2.18
CA TYR A 179 10.59 -29.23 -3.29
C TYR A 179 11.98 -28.80 -2.76
N PRO A 180 12.93 -29.72 -2.52
CA PRO A 180 14.25 -29.39 -1.98
C PRO A 180 15.06 -28.38 -2.80
N THR A 181 14.82 -28.31 -4.11
CA THR A 181 15.47 -27.38 -5.04
C THR A 181 14.57 -26.19 -5.42
N PHE A 182 13.58 -25.87 -4.57
CA PHE A 182 12.59 -24.81 -4.84
C PHE A 182 13.21 -23.47 -5.24
N GLU A 183 14.33 -23.08 -4.62
CA GLU A 183 15.07 -21.85 -4.98
C GLU A 183 15.36 -21.79 -6.50
N ASN A 184 16.06 -22.81 -7.01
CA ASN A 184 16.44 -22.87 -8.42
C ASN A 184 15.22 -23.02 -9.32
N LEU A 185 14.27 -23.87 -8.93
CA LEU A 185 13.07 -24.12 -9.73
C LEU A 185 12.20 -22.85 -9.86
N CYS A 186 12.09 -22.06 -8.79
CA CYS A 186 11.36 -20.79 -8.78
C CYS A 186 12.04 -19.77 -9.70
N VAL A 187 13.36 -19.62 -9.60
CA VAL A 187 14.12 -18.71 -10.47
C VAL A 187 13.99 -19.15 -11.93
N ASP A 188 14.20 -20.44 -12.24
CA ASP A 188 14.07 -20.94 -13.61
C ASP A 188 12.65 -20.77 -14.16
N TYR A 189 11.61 -20.89 -13.32
CA TYR A 189 10.23 -20.62 -13.71
C TYR A 189 10.02 -19.14 -14.09
N LEU A 190 10.53 -18.19 -13.29
CA LEU A 190 10.42 -16.75 -13.59
C LEU A 190 11.07 -16.41 -14.94
N PHE A 191 12.24 -16.98 -15.22
CA PHE A 191 13.00 -16.72 -16.45
C PHE A 191 12.43 -17.36 -17.72
N ARG A 192 11.31 -18.10 -17.61
CA ARG A 192 10.51 -18.46 -18.79
C ARG A 192 9.75 -17.26 -19.37
N SER A 193 9.52 -16.23 -18.56
CA SER A 193 8.84 -15.01 -18.99
C SER A 193 9.83 -14.03 -19.63
N PRO A 194 9.49 -13.42 -20.78
CA PRO A 194 10.41 -12.53 -21.50
C PRO A 194 10.65 -11.19 -20.79
N ILE A 195 9.95 -10.90 -19.70
CA ILE A 195 10.09 -9.66 -18.93
C ILE A 195 11.25 -9.70 -17.92
N PHE A 196 11.82 -10.88 -17.68
CA PHE A 196 13.01 -11.05 -16.84
C PHE A 196 14.25 -11.23 -17.73
N GLU A 197 15.18 -10.29 -17.64
CA GLU A 197 16.40 -10.27 -18.44
C GLU A 197 17.50 -11.13 -17.78
N GLU A 198 18.25 -11.92 -18.58
CA GLU A 198 19.25 -12.88 -18.09
C GLU A 198 20.32 -12.28 -17.16
N ASP A 199 20.69 -11.02 -17.36
CA ASP A 199 21.63 -10.29 -16.50
C ASP A 199 21.09 -10.04 -15.08
N ARG A 200 19.77 -10.17 -14.87
CA ARG A 200 19.10 -10.08 -13.57
C ARG A 200 19.00 -11.42 -12.83
N LYS A 201 19.36 -12.55 -13.47
CA LYS A 201 19.16 -13.88 -12.88
C LYS A 201 19.88 -14.05 -11.55
N SER A 202 21.12 -13.57 -11.44
CA SER A 202 21.90 -13.66 -10.21
C SER A 202 21.29 -12.86 -9.06
N ILE A 203 20.83 -11.62 -9.31
CA ILE A 203 20.25 -10.78 -8.25
C ILE A 203 18.89 -11.29 -7.79
N ILE A 204 18.08 -11.81 -8.72
CA ILE A 204 16.79 -12.47 -8.38
C ILE A 204 17.05 -13.73 -7.57
N GLY A 205 17.99 -14.58 -8.00
CA GLY A 205 18.36 -15.79 -7.27
C GLY A 205 18.82 -15.49 -5.84
N TRP A 206 19.67 -14.48 -5.64
CA TRP A 206 20.06 -14.03 -4.30
C TRP A 206 18.87 -13.52 -3.50
N GLY A 207 17.96 -12.75 -4.10
CA GLY A 207 16.75 -12.28 -3.43
C GLY A 207 15.85 -13.42 -2.95
N VAL A 208 15.63 -14.44 -3.79
CA VAL A 208 14.85 -15.64 -3.43
C VAL A 208 15.54 -16.41 -2.30
N LYS A 209 16.86 -16.61 -2.39
CA LYS A 209 17.64 -17.28 -1.35
C LYS A 209 17.53 -16.57 0.01
N GLU A 210 17.70 -15.26 0.03
CA GLU A 210 17.58 -14.47 1.25
C GLU A 210 16.17 -14.53 1.84
N TYR A 211 15.14 -14.57 0.99
CA TYR A 211 13.77 -14.78 1.44
C TYR A 211 13.60 -16.13 2.15
N LEU A 212 14.10 -17.21 1.55
CA LEU A 212 14.01 -18.57 2.09
C LEU A 212 14.81 -18.75 3.39
N ASN A 213 15.92 -18.01 3.54
CA ASN A 213 16.72 -17.99 4.77
C ASN A 213 16.12 -17.13 5.90
N GLY A 214 14.99 -16.45 5.67
CA GLY A 214 14.35 -15.56 6.65
C GLY A 214 14.94 -14.15 6.67
N ASN A 215 15.90 -13.83 5.80
CA ASN A 215 16.52 -12.51 5.67
C ASN A 215 15.63 -11.58 4.81
N HIS A 216 14.39 -11.38 5.26
CA HIS A 216 13.37 -10.68 4.49
C HIS A 216 13.76 -9.23 4.14
N MET A 217 14.52 -8.55 5.01
CA MET A 217 15.00 -7.19 4.74
C MET A 217 15.88 -7.16 3.48
N THR A 218 16.87 -8.06 3.39
CA THR A 218 17.75 -8.17 2.21
C THR A 218 16.94 -8.57 0.99
N ALA A 219 16.07 -9.59 1.12
CA ALA A 219 15.24 -10.06 0.02
C ALA A 219 14.39 -8.95 -0.60
N VAL A 220 13.75 -8.11 0.23
CA VAL A 220 12.93 -6.97 -0.22
C VAL A 220 13.76 -5.97 -1.02
N HIS A 221 14.95 -5.59 -0.53
CA HIS A 221 15.83 -4.64 -1.22
C HIS A 221 16.40 -5.19 -2.53
N LEU A 222 16.55 -6.52 -2.65
CA LEU A 222 16.98 -7.16 -3.87
C LEU A 222 15.84 -7.34 -4.89
N LEU A 223 14.67 -7.82 -4.45
CA LEU A 223 13.58 -8.25 -5.33
C LEU A 223 12.68 -7.10 -5.82
N ILE A 224 12.36 -6.10 -4.98
CA ILE A 224 11.45 -5.00 -5.38
C ILE A 224 11.97 -4.26 -6.64
N PRO A 225 13.25 -3.86 -6.73
CA PRO A 225 13.77 -3.23 -7.94
C PRO A 225 13.67 -4.11 -9.19
N GLN A 226 13.69 -5.45 -9.04
CA GLN A 226 13.55 -6.38 -10.18
C GLN A 226 12.11 -6.48 -10.66
N ILE A 227 11.14 -6.39 -9.75
CA ILE A 227 9.72 -6.27 -10.12
C ILE A 227 9.49 -4.98 -10.90
N GLU A 228 10.07 -3.86 -10.43
CA GLU A 228 9.98 -2.58 -11.13
C GLU A 228 10.66 -2.64 -12.52
N ASN A 229 11.82 -3.30 -12.63
CA ASN A 229 12.46 -3.54 -13.92
C ASN A 229 11.58 -4.39 -14.85
N ALA A 230 10.98 -5.47 -14.35
CA ALA A 230 10.10 -6.33 -15.14
C ALA A 230 8.90 -5.56 -15.72
N LEU A 231 8.33 -4.61 -14.95
CA LEU A 231 7.27 -3.72 -15.44
C LEU A 231 7.77 -2.75 -16.53
N ARG A 232 9.01 -2.25 -16.41
CA ARG A 232 9.63 -1.44 -17.48
C ARG A 232 9.82 -2.24 -18.75
N VAL A 233 10.38 -3.44 -18.66
CA VAL A 233 10.58 -4.33 -19.81
C VAL A 233 9.24 -4.69 -20.46
N LEU A 234 8.21 -4.93 -19.65
CA LEU A 234 6.85 -5.16 -20.16
C LEU A 234 6.33 -3.95 -20.96
N LEU A 235 6.49 -2.73 -20.42
CA LEU A 235 6.09 -1.49 -21.07
C LEU A 235 6.85 -1.26 -22.39
N GLU A 236 8.17 -1.47 -22.42
CA GLU A 236 8.97 -1.36 -23.65
C GLU A 236 8.53 -2.36 -24.71
N LYS A 237 8.26 -3.62 -24.32
CA LYS A 237 7.76 -4.65 -25.24
C LYS A 237 6.37 -4.34 -25.77
N ALA A 238 5.54 -3.63 -25.01
CA ALA A 238 4.26 -3.12 -25.47
C ALA A 238 4.39 -1.89 -26.40
N GLY A 239 5.60 -1.31 -26.54
CA GLY A 239 5.88 -0.13 -27.36
C GLY A 239 5.81 1.19 -26.60
N GLY A 240 5.74 1.17 -25.27
CA GLY A 240 5.68 2.36 -24.43
C GLY A 240 7.05 2.93 -24.06
N SER A 241 7.06 4.18 -23.59
CA SER A 241 8.28 4.84 -23.11
C SER A 241 8.46 4.64 -21.60
N VAL A 242 9.64 4.14 -21.20
CA VAL A 242 10.04 4.04 -19.78
C VAL A 242 10.75 5.28 -19.26
N LEU A 243 10.95 6.29 -20.10
CA LEU A 243 11.69 7.50 -19.76
C LEU A 243 10.74 8.66 -19.43
N LYS A 244 11.13 9.43 -18.42
CA LYS A 244 10.45 10.65 -17.96
C LYS A 244 11.44 11.82 -18.03
N PRO A 245 11.07 12.94 -18.69
CA PRO A 245 11.96 14.10 -18.77
C PRO A 245 12.16 14.72 -17.39
N THR A 246 13.37 15.21 -17.15
CA THR A 246 13.73 15.92 -15.92
C THR A 246 13.71 17.44 -16.14
N ARG A 247 13.55 18.21 -15.06
CA ARG A 247 13.59 19.68 -15.11
C ARG A 247 14.91 20.26 -15.66
N GLY A 248 15.99 19.47 -15.64
CA GLY A 248 17.32 19.84 -16.14
C GLY A 248 17.59 19.46 -17.60
N GLY A 249 16.60 18.97 -18.36
CA GLY A 249 16.77 18.62 -19.77
C GLY A 249 17.32 17.22 -20.04
N GLY A 250 17.40 16.36 -19.03
CA GLY A 250 17.74 14.93 -19.17
C GLY A 250 16.52 14.01 -19.07
N PHE A 251 16.76 12.70 -19.02
CA PHE A 251 15.72 11.69 -18.81
C PHE A 251 16.07 10.80 -17.63
N ASN A 252 15.08 10.48 -16.82
CA ASN A 252 15.16 9.44 -15.79
C ASN A 252 14.22 8.30 -16.16
N PHE A 253 14.46 7.12 -15.61
CA PHE A 253 13.44 6.07 -15.66
C PHE A 253 12.19 6.50 -14.88
N LYS A 254 11.02 6.10 -15.41
CA LYS A 254 9.76 6.12 -14.65
C LYS A 254 9.94 5.30 -13.38
N ALA A 255 9.52 5.87 -12.26
CA ALA A 255 9.43 5.16 -10.99
C ALA A 255 8.20 4.25 -10.99
N LEU A 256 8.11 3.30 -10.04
CA LEU A 256 6.97 2.37 -9.95
C LEU A 256 5.60 3.06 -10.01
N ASN A 257 5.40 4.17 -9.31
CA ASN A 257 4.14 4.92 -9.38
C ASN A 257 3.84 5.43 -10.80
N ASP A 258 4.84 5.97 -11.49
CA ASP A 258 4.69 6.45 -12.87
C ASP A 258 4.43 5.29 -13.86
N LEU A 259 4.87 4.07 -13.54
CA LEU A 259 4.61 2.87 -14.34
C LEU A 259 3.19 2.34 -14.14
N LEU A 260 2.72 2.30 -12.89
CA LEU A 260 1.36 1.82 -12.58
C LEU A 260 0.28 2.74 -13.14
N ASP A 261 0.58 4.04 -13.29
CA ASP A 261 -0.32 5.02 -13.91
C ASP A 261 -0.19 5.09 -15.46
N ASP A 262 0.68 4.26 -16.08
CA ASP A 262 0.88 4.29 -17.53
C ASP A 262 -0.31 3.64 -18.28
N PRO A 263 -1.00 4.36 -19.17
CA PRO A 263 -2.20 3.83 -19.85
C PRO A 263 -1.96 2.54 -20.63
N LEU A 264 -0.74 2.35 -21.16
CA LEU A 264 -0.41 1.15 -21.93
C LEU A 264 -0.24 -0.05 -21.00
N LEU A 265 0.33 0.13 -19.81
CA LEU A 265 0.41 -0.94 -18.81
C LEU A 265 -0.97 -1.31 -18.27
N VAL A 266 -1.83 -0.32 -17.99
CA VAL A 266 -3.23 -0.55 -17.58
C VAL A 266 -3.94 -1.42 -18.63
N GLN A 267 -3.80 -1.09 -19.91
CA GLN A 267 -4.37 -1.88 -21.01
C GLN A 267 -3.81 -3.30 -21.09
N VAL A 268 -2.49 -3.49 -20.88
CA VAL A 268 -1.85 -4.81 -20.89
C VAL A 268 -2.37 -5.71 -19.77
N PHE A 269 -2.65 -5.15 -18.59
CA PHE A 269 -3.23 -5.89 -17.46
C PHE A 269 -4.75 -6.08 -17.57
N GLY A 270 -5.40 -5.47 -18.58
CA GLY A 270 -6.82 -5.64 -18.84
C GLY A 270 -7.71 -4.87 -17.88
N GLU A 271 -7.20 -3.77 -17.31
CA GLU A 271 -7.97 -2.80 -16.53
C GLU A 271 -8.53 -1.66 -17.39
#